data_AF-A0A2D5QR35-F1
#
_entry.id   AF-A0A2D5QR35-F1
#
_cell.length_a   1.000
_cell.length_b   1.000
_cell.length_c   1.000
_cell.angle_alpha   90.00
_cell.angle_beta   90.00
_cell.angle_gamma   90.00
#
_symmetry.space_group_name_H-M   'P 1'
#
loop_
_entity.id
_entity.type
_entity.pdbx_description
1 polymer ?
#
loop_
_entity_poly.entity_id
_entity_poly.type
_entity_poly.pdbx_seq_one_letter_code
_entity_poly.pdbx_strand_id
1 'polypeptide(L)'
;MPAAPRSSLLVVSDLHLGSALRPPMTERSYQMIDKLDAELEQFLIYHQSNPAMTEEEIKLPWTLVFNGDTIDFLHMGLTAIEHIQLEAEEAMYGLSFVRRRSRWKLQEIAKYHHRAFKALAHFIEAGNSIVFVVGNHDADLWFEKVRRDLRSLIVRHTKRPKAAKRAIHFAPWFYYEEGRVYIEHGHRFDAYSTFPDPLNPVDTESGELKPTFGHWGLRFFCNPVPTLPIHDLDHWGAADFIKWAWTKAGVGLVSLIAFYLNFLWRYLKDTAEARIQNAQQDKFTGGELSPRMKRRGRRLARFAKKAQIKLSRVRELDQLQKDHVGASLGRFALAAHMDKILIVILSIIAVLVLITMLSGWMLYLSLVLTSIAVNLTWVGLAKLRPMQDPHPYMSEVVHKIGEITDVPLVVLGHTHQPILEKDGEVKWLNPGSWEHLPRTALHAPDAPCTCSAKFGVVQGEGDNMQVGLYQWCSVKKSAEIIINLQGDEQEVLGKLSEVPEEG
;
A
#
# COMPACT_ATOMS: atom_id res chain seq x y z
N MET A 1 -3.77 16.66 37.50
CA MET A 1 -4.78 16.95 36.47
C MET A 1 -4.96 15.68 35.66
N PRO A 2 -6.17 15.18 35.42
CA PRO A 2 -6.37 14.06 34.49
C PRO A 2 -5.81 14.44 33.11
N ALA A 3 -5.28 13.46 32.37
CA ALA A 3 -4.81 13.67 31.02
C ALA A 3 -5.97 14.19 30.15
N ALA A 4 -5.69 15.09 29.21
CA ALA A 4 -6.70 15.53 28.25
C ALA A 4 -7.20 14.30 27.46
N PRO A 5 -8.51 14.17 27.22
CA PRO A 5 -9.07 13.01 26.53
C PRO A 5 -8.49 12.91 25.11
N ARG A 6 -8.10 11.70 24.70
CA ARG A 6 -7.50 11.45 23.38
C ARG A 6 -8.53 11.68 22.28
N SER A 7 -8.06 12.13 21.11
CA SER A 7 -8.90 12.26 19.92
C SER A 7 -9.47 10.91 19.48
N SER A 8 -10.57 10.95 18.74
CA SER A 8 -11.11 9.78 18.06
C SER A 8 -10.43 9.62 16.70
N LEU A 9 -10.21 8.39 16.26
CA LEU A 9 -9.48 8.10 15.02
C LEU A 9 -10.44 7.71 13.90
N LEU A 10 -10.23 8.29 12.72
CA LEU A 10 -10.78 7.83 11.45
C LEU A 10 -9.62 7.23 10.67
N VAL A 11 -9.66 5.94 10.37
CA VAL A 11 -8.56 5.24 9.69
C VAL A 11 -8.99 4.83 8.29
N VAL A 12 -8.31 5.39 7.29
CA VAL A 12 -8.57 5.16 5.86
C VAL A 12 -7.29 4.65 5.21
N SER A 13 -7.36 3.68 4.29
CA SER A 13 -6.20 3.16 3.55
C SER A 13 -6.48 3.16 2.05
N ASP A 14 -5.42 3.18 1.24
CA ASP A 14 -5.49 2.96 -0.21
C ASP A 14 -6.48 3.92 -0.92
N LEU A 15 -6.30 5.22 -0.64
CA LEU A 15 -7.04 6.29 -1.29
C LEU A 15 -6.54 6.57 -2.72
N HIS A 16 -5.23 6.36 -2.95
CA HIS A 16 -4.56 6.41 -4.25
C HIS A 16 -4.86 7.68 -5.08
N LEU A 17 -4.85 8.87 -4.44
CA LEU A 17 -5.00 10.15 -5.17
C LEU A 17 -3.95 10.25 -6.28
N GLY A 18 -4.40 10.31 -7.53
CA GLY A 18 -3.55 10.29 -8.72
C GLY A 18 -3.58 9.02 -9.55
N SER A 19 -4.19 7.92 -9.08
CA SER A 19 -4.31 6.64 -9.82
C SER A 19 -4.98 6.79 -11.18
N ALA A 20 -5.99 7.66 -11.27
CA ALA A 20 -6.71 7.98 -12.51
C ALA A 20 -5.95 8.91 -13.47
N LEU A 21 -4.83 9.51 -13.03
CA LEU A 21 -4.01 10.43 -13.82
C LEU A 21 -3.05 9.67 -14.73
N ARG A 22 -3.64 8.96 -15.69
CA ARG A 22 -2.95 8.10 -16.65
C ARG A 22 -3.32 8.45 -18.10
N PRO A 23 -2.35 8.48 -19.02
CA PRO A 23 -2.59 8.74 -20.42
C PRO A 23 -3.14 7.48 -21.13
N PRO A 24 -4.05 7.65 -22.12
CA PRO A 24 -4.74 8.89 -22.43
C PRO A 24 -5.75 9.25 -21.32
N MET A 25 -5.77 10.53 -20.92
CA MET A 25 -6.82 11.03 -20.03
C MET A 25 -8.14 11.05 -20.79
N THR A 26 -9.13 10.29 -20.30
CA THR A 26 -10.46 10.19 -20.91
C THR A 26 -11.50 10.89 -20.04
N GLU A 27 -12.71 11.12 -20.56
CA GLU A 27 -13.83 11.61 -19.76
C GLU A 27 -14.06 10.75 -18.50
N ARG A 28 -13.92 9.43 -18.64
CA ARG A 28 -13.96 8.49 -17.53
C ARG A 28 -12.90 8.79 -16.46
N SER A 29 -11.68 9.14 -16.85
CA SER A 29 -10.61 9.55 -15.91
C SER A 29 -11.02 10.77 -15.09
N TYR A 30 -11.62 11.79 -15.71
CA TYR A 30 -12.11 12.99 -15.02
C TYR A 30 -13.29 12.69 -14.09
N GLN A 31 -14.26 11.91 -14.54
CA GLN A 31 -15.39 11.45 -13.71
C GLN A 31 -14.90 10.64 -12.50
N MET A 32 -13.86 9.82 -12.69
CA MET A 32 -13.23 9.05 -11.61
C MET A 32 -12.59 9.95 -10.54
N ILE A 33 -11.98 11.06 -10.94
CA ILE A 33 -11.38 12.05 -10.05
C ILE A 33 -12.48 12.80 -9.29
N ASP A 34 -13.47 13.34 -10.01
CA ASP A 34 -14.55 14.12 -9.38
C ASP A 34 -15.37 13.28 -8.38
N LYS A 35 -15.66 12.02 -8.73
CA LYS A 35 -16.34 11.08 -7.82
C LYS A 35 -15.55 10.86 -6.52
N LEU A 36 -14.25 10.60 -6.63
CA LEU A 36 -13.39 10.36 -5.47
C LEU A 36 -13.27 11.61 -4.58
N ASP A 37 -13.08 12.77 -5.20
CA ASP A 37 -13.01 14.05 -4.50
C ASP A 37 -14.32 14.39 -3.78
N ALA A 38 -15.47 14.19 -4.45
CA ALA A 38 -16.78 14.41 -3.87
C ALA A 38 -17.07 13.48 -2.70
N GLU A 39 -16.71 12.20 -2.85
CA GLU A 39 -16.89 11.18 -1.82
C GLU A 39 -16.08 11.51 -0.57
N LEU A 40 -14.79 11.83 -0.72
CA LEU A 40 -13.93 12.22 0.40
C LEU A 40 -14.43 13.51 1.06
N GLU A 41 -14.82 14.53 0.29
CA GLU A 41 -15.35 15.77 0.85
C GLU A 41 -16.60 15.52 1.70
N GLN A 42 -17.57 14.77 1.19
CA GLN A 42 -18.80 14.48 1.91
C GLN A 42 -18.54 13.64 3.16
N PHE A 43 -17.63 12.67 3.08
CA PHE A 43 -17.19 11.89 4.24
C PHE A 43 -16.62 12.78 5.35
N LEU A 44 -15.77 13.74 4.99
CA LEU A 44 -15.17 14.66 5.96
C LEU A 44 -16.20 15.63 6.54
N ILE A 45 -17.14 16.13 5.74
CA ILE A 45 -18.25 16.97 6.20
C ILE A 45 -19.13 16.19 7.20
N TYR A 46 -19.48 14.96 6.88
CA TYR A 46 -20.29 14.11 7.75
C TYR A 46 -19.65 13.95 9.14
N HIS A 47 -18.36 13.62 9.21
CA HIS A 47 -17.68 13.44 10.50
C HIS A 47 -17.46 14.76 11.27
N GLN A 48 -17.40 15.91 10.58
CA GLN A 48 -17.37 17.21 11.25
C GLN A 48 -18.69 17.51 11.98
N SER A 49 -19.80 17.17 11.34
CA SER A 49 -21.16 17.31 11.89
C SER A 49 -21.50 16.25 12.93
N ASN A 50 -20.83 15.10 12.89
CA ASN A 50 -21.01 13.99 13.83
C ASN A 50 -19.71 13.72 14.60
N PRO A 51 -19.27 14.63 15.48
CA PRO A 51 -18.07 14.41 16.25
C PRO A 51 -18.30 13.36 17.34
N ALA A 52 -17.22 12.68 17.74
CA ALA A 52 -17.23 11.89 18.95
C ALA A 52 -17.43 12.80 20.17
N MET A 53 -18.17 12.32 21.17
CA MET A 53 -18.42 13.02 22.43
C MET A 53 -17.84 12.21 23.59
N THR A 54 -17.40 12.87 24.64
CA THR A 54 -17.16 12.22 25.94
C THR A 54 -18.50 11.91 26.63
N GLU A 55 -18.46 11.13 27.72
CA GLU A 55 -19.61 10.94 28.61
C GLU A 55 -20.15 12.27 29.17
N GLU A 56 -19.28 13.27 29.29
CA GLU A 56 -19.60 14.64 29.75
C GLU A 56 -20.07 15.55 28.59
N GLU A 57 -20.45 14.98 27.45
CA GLU A 57 -20.88 15.67 26.23
C GLU A 57 -19.85 16.66 25.65
N ILE A 58 -18.56 16.46 25.94
CA ILE A 58 -17.49 17.28 25.39
C ILE A 58 -17.11 16.75 24.01
N LYS A 59 -17.16 17.63 23.01
CA LYS A 59 -16.73 17.32 21.64
C LYS A 59 -15.25 16.95 21.61
N LEU A 60 -14.96 15.73 21.14
CA LEU A 60 -13.62 15.26 20.85
C LEU A 60 -13.26 15.55 19.39
N PRO A 61 -12.05 16.07 19.12
CA PRO A 61 -11.58 16.24 17.76
C PRO A 61 -11.30 14.87 17.11
N TRP A 62 -11.42 14.83 15.79
CA TRP A 62 -11.00 13.70 14.99
C TRP A 62 -9.51 13.78 14.62
N THR A 63 -8.87 12.63 14.54
CA THR A 63 -7.60 12.43 13.87
C THR A 63 -7.82 11.49 12.69
N LEU A 64 -7.72 12.04 11.48
CA LEU A 64 -7.78 11.26 10.25
C LEU A 64 -6.39 10.64 10.00
N VAL A 65 -6.29 9.34 10.16
CA VAL A 65 -5.09 8.56 9.86
C VAL A 65 -5.25 7.94 8.48
N PHE A 66 -4.50 8.45 7.51
CA PHE A 66 -4.31 7.76 6.26
C PHE A 66 -3.25 6.66 6.44
N ASN A 67 -3.67 5.41 6.45
CA ASN A 67 -2.85 4.23 6.71
C ASN A 67 -2.10 3.74 5.45
N GLY A 68 -1.32 4.63 4.82
CA GLY A 68 -0.57 4.33 3.61
C GLY A 68 -1.37 4.51 2.32
N ASP A 69 -0.63 4.55 1.22
CA ASP A 69 -1.13 4.56 -0.15
C ASP A 69 -2.21 5.64 -0.37
N THR A 70 -1.96 6.83 0.20
CA THR A 70 -2.88 7.95 0.11
C THR A 70 -2.73 8.68 -1.22
N ILE A 71 -1.50 8.76 -1.71
CA ILE A 71 -1.12 9.48 -2.92
C ILE A 71 -0.43 8.48 -3.85
N ASP A 72 -0.95 8.31 -5.05
CA ASP A 72 -0.38 7.35 -5.98
C ASP A 72 0.73 8.00 -6.81
N PHE A 73 1.94 8.05 -6.28
CA PHE A 73 3.11 8.50 -7.05
C PHE A 73 3.54 7.45 -8.07
N LEU A 74 3.13 6.20 -7.89
CA LEU A 74 3.69 5.06 -8.59
C LEU A 74 2.99 4.82 -9.94
N HIS A 75 1.67 4.87 -9.94
CA HIS A 75 0.86 4.69 -11.14
C HIS A 75 0.64 5.96 -11.95
N MET A 76 0.76 7.13 -11.32
CA MET A 76 0.56 8.42 -11.98
C MET A 76 1.53 8.59 -13.15
N GLY A 77 0.97 8.80 -14.33
CA GLY A 77 1.70 8.66 -15.59
C GLY A 77 1.47 9.80 -16.57
N LEU A 78 1.02 10.99 -16.12
CA LEU A 78 0.79 12.13 -17.02
C LEU A 78 2.06 12.43 -17.85
N THR A 79 2.03 12.07 -19.14
CA THR A 79 3.14 12.28 -20.07
C THR A 79 2.87 13.36 -21.12
N ALA A 80 1.72 14.04 -21.07
CA ALA A 80 1.29 14.90 -22.17
C ALA A 80 0.51 16.16 -21.73
N ILE A 81 1.07 16.94 -20.81
CA ILE A 81 0.63 18.34 -20.61
C ILE A 81 1.87 19.22 -20.71
N GLU A 82 1.80 20.18 -21.63
CA GLU A 82 2.73 21.14 -22.24
C GLU A 82 3.85 21.80 -21.38
N HIS A 83 4.12 21.35 -20.16
CA HIS A 83 4.93 22.08 -19.18
C HIS A 83 6.13 21.32 -18.60
N ILE A 84 6.42 20.09 -19.06
CA ILE A 84 7.70 19.45 -18.76
C ILE A 84 8.27 18.68 -19.93
N GLN A 85 9.56 18.89 -20.16
CA GLN A 85 10.37 18.04 -21.02
C GLN A 85 10.60 16.69 -20.31
N LEU A 86 10.17 15.62 -20.97
CA LEU A 86 10.44 14.24 -20.55
C LEU A 86 11.78 13.78 -21.09
N GLU A 87 12.52 13.05 -20.27
CA GLU A 87 13.68 12.31 -20.74
C GLU A 87 13.22 11.09 -21.57
N ALA A 88 14.04 10.60 -22.50
CA ALA A 88 13.65 9.51 -23.40
C ALA A 88 13.19 8.24 -22.64
N GLU A 89 13.83 7.93 -21.51
CA GLU A 89 13.42 6.81 -20.66
C GLU A 89 12.08 7.07 -19.97
N GLU A 90 11.80 8.30 -19.53
CA GLU A 90 10.53 8.66 -18.91
C GLU A 90 9.38 8.66 -19.92
N ALA A 91 9.65 9.03 -21.17
CA ALA A 91 8.68 8.94 -22.25
C ALA A 91 8.27 7.48 -22.54
N MET A 92 9.20 6.54 -22.41
CA MET A 92 8.96 5.12 -22.72
C MET A 92 8.40 4.32 -21.53
N TYR A 93 8.95 4.53 -20.33
CA TYR A 93 8.66 3.70 -19.15
C TYR A 93 7.87 4.46 -18.08
N GLY A 94 7.54 5.72 -18.31
CA GLY A 94 6.90 6.59 -17.32
C GLY A 94 7.90 7.26 -16.38
N LEU A 95 7.37 8.21 -15.61
CA LEU A 95 8.14 9.16 -14.80
C LEU A 95 9.09 8.48 -13.82
N SER A 96 10.28 9.06 -13.68
CA SER A 96 11.28 8.55 -12.75
C SER A 96 10.92 8.77 -11.28
N PHE A 97 11.62 8.05 -10.39
CA PHE A 97 11.44 8.12 -8.94
C PHE A 97 12.31 9.21 -8.27
N VAL A 98 12.86 10.13 -9.07
CA VAL A 98 13.71 11.21 -8.57
C VAL A 98 12.85 12.25 -7.85
N ARG A 99 13.38 12.82 -6.77
CA ARG A 99 12.65 13.79 -5.92
C ARG A 99 12.00 14.93 -6.69
N ARG A 100 12.62 15.42 -7.78
CA ARG A 100 12.05 16.49 -8.63
C ARG A 100 10.74 16.04 -9.28
N ARG A 101 10.68 14.82 -9.80
CA ARG A 101 9.47 14.23 -10.38
C ARG A 101 8.42 13.96 -9.32
N SER A 102 8.79 13.45 -8.14
CA SER A 102 7.88 13.31 -7.00
C SER A 102 7.15 14.61 -6.68
N ARG A 103 7.90 15.72 -6.56
CA ARG A 103 7.31 17.04 -6.30
C ARG A 103 6.37 17.49 -7.41
N TRP A 104 6.75 17.28 -8.67
CA TRP A 104 5.89 17.63 -9.80
C TRP A 104 4.59 16.80 -9.82
N LYS A 105 4.70 15.47 -9.65
CA LYS A 105 3.55 14.56 -9.57
C LYS A 105 2.55 15.03 -8.51
N LEU A 106 3.05 15.40 -7.32
CA LEU A 106 2.23 15.93 -6.24
C LEU A 106 1.50 17.23 -6.61
N GLN A 107 2.15 18.15 -7.35
CA GLN A 107 1.50 19.39 -7.78
C GLN A 107 0.36 19.12 -8.75
N GLU A 108 0.56 18.21 -9.71
CA GLU A 108 -0.51 17.82 -10.64
C GLU A 108 -1.64 17.08 -9.90
N ILE A 109 -1.31 16.14 -9.02
CA ILE A 109 -2.32 15.45 -8.20
C ILE A 109 -3.17 16.48 -7.43
N ALA A 110 -2.55 17.46 -6.78
CA ALA A 110 -3.29 18.51 -6.07
C ALA A 110 -4.07 19.48 -6.96
N LYS A 111 -3.71 19.61 -8.25
CA LYS A 111 -4.45 20.40 -9.23
C LYS A 111 -5.72 19.68 -9.67
N TYR A 112 -5.62 18.39 -9.98
CA TYR A 112 -6.77 17.57 -10.39
C TYR A 112 -7.68 17.28 -9.20
N HIS A 113 -7.11 16.88 -8.06
CA HIS A 113 -7.82 16.58 -6.80
C HIS A 113 -7.99 17.82 -5.90
N HIS A 114 -8.23 18.99 -6.50
CA HIS A 114 -8.28 20.26 -5.74
C HIS A 114 -9.39 20.29 -4.67
N ARG A 115 -10.49 19.58 -4.89
CA ARG A 115 -11.64 19.52 -3.99
C ARG A 115 -11.30 18.65 -2.77
N ALA A 116 -10.63 17.52 -2.96
CA ALA A 116 -10.07 16.72 -1.86
C ALA A 116 -9.13 17.55 -0.97
N PHE A 117 -8.15 18.26 -1.56
CA PHE A 117 -7.18 19.06 -0.79
C PHE A 117 -7.86 20.21 -0.02
N LYS A 118 -8.89 20.83 -0.60
CA LYS A 118 -9.70 21.85 0.06
C LYS A 118 -10.49 21.26 1.24
N ALA A 119 -11.10 20.09 1.05
CA ALA A 119 -11.84 19.41 2.10
C ALA A 119 -10.95 19.03 3.31
N LEU A 120 -9.73 18.55 3.06
CA LEU A 120 -8.74 18.28 4.12
C LEU A 120 -8.37 19.56 4.89
N ALA A 121 -8.25 20.70 4.20
CA ALA A 121 -7.98 21.97 4.84
C ALA A 121 -9.12 22.41 5.76
N HIS A 122 -10.37 22.32 5.29
CA HIS A 122 -11.55 22.63 6.10
C HIS A 122 -11.68 21.68 7.31
N PHE A 123 -11.37 20.39 7.13
CA PHE A 123 -11.37 19.42 8.22
C PHE A 123 -10.39 19.82 9.34
N ILE A 124 -9.19 20.28 8.97
CA ILE A 124 -8.21 20.81 9.94
C ILE A 124 -8.68 22.12 10.56
N GLU A 125 -9.30 23.03 9.79
CA GLU A 125 -9.84 24.29 10.32
C GLU A 125 -10.93 24.08 11.37
N ALA A 126 -11.69 23.00 11.26
CA ALA A 126 -12.68 22.57 12.24
C ALA A 126 -12.07 22.03 13.55
N GLY A 127 -10.73 22.04 13.69
CA GLY A 127 -10.01 21.62 14.90
C GLY A 127 -9.49 20.19 14.88
N ASN A 128 -9.64 19.48 13.75
CA ASN A 128 -9.18 18.10 13.60
C ASN A 128 -7.72 18.03 13.14
N SER A 129 -7.13 16.83 13.16
CA SER A 129 -5.76 16.57 12.70
C SER A 129 -5.70 15.49 11.64
N ILE A 130 -4.60 15.45 10.89
CA ILE A 130 -4.33 14.47 9.85
C ILE A 130 -2.95 13.85 10.08
N VAL A 131 -2.88 12.52 9.98
CA VAL A 131 -1.66 11.74 10.01
C VAL A 131 -1.53 10.97 8.71
N PHE A 132 -0.41 11.15 8.00
CA PHE A 132 -0.04 10.30 6.87
C PHE A 132 0.94 9.23 7.34
N VAL A 133 0.51 7.98 7.38
CA VAL A 133 1.38 6.81 7.45
C VAL A 133 1.86 6.49 6.04
N VAL A 134 3.14 6.19 5.86
CA VAL A 134 3.73 5.94 4.55
C VAL A 134 3.49 4.49 4.11
N GLY A 135 2.95 4.32 2.91
CA GLY A 135 2.81 3.06 2.18
C GLY A 135 3.85 2.90 1.07
N ASN A 136 3.64 1.93 0.18
CA ASN A 136 4.54 1.68 -0.95
C ASN A 136 4.25 2.59 -2.16
N HIS A 137 3.01 3.05 -2.37
CA HIS A 137 2.68 3.97 -3.46
C HIS A 137 3.09 5.42 -3.17
N ASP A 138 3.23 5.77 -1.89
CA ASP A 138 3.64 7.10 -1.42
C ASP A 138 4.94 7.11 -0.62
N ALA A 139 5.84 6.17 -0.89
CA ALA A 139 7.20 6.16 -0.33
C ALA A 139 7.96 7.48 -0.59
N ASP A 140 7.61 8.23 -1.65
CA ASP A 140 8.06 9.59 -1.94
C ASP A 140 7.84 10.58 -0.77
N LEU A 141 6.88 10.33 0.12
CA LEU A 141 6.68 11.08 1.36
C LEU A 141 7.85 10.95 2.35
N TRP A 142 8.82 10.08 2.09
CA TRP A 142 10.11 10.11 2.77
C TRP A 142 10.87 11.43 2.52
N PHE A 143 10.74 12.01 1.32
CA PHE A 143 11.41 13.28 0.99
C PHE A 143 10.80 14.44 1.77
N GLU A 144 11.64 15.13 2.56
CA GLU A 144 11.18 16.29 3.32
C GLU A 144 10.56 17.39 2.45
N LYS A 145 11.12 17.61 1.25
CA LYS A 145 10.57 18.59 0.29
C LYS A 145 9.17 18.21 -0.19
N VAL A 146 8.89 16.92 -0.41
CA VAL A 146 7.56 16.44 -0.83
C VAL A 146 6.55 16.63 0.31
N ARG A 147 6.90 16.26 1.55
CA ARG A 147 6.05 16.53 2.73
C ARG A 147 5.75 18.02 2.92
N ARG A 148 6.76 18.87 2.69
CA ARG A 148 6.59 20.33 2.80
C ARG A 148 5.64 20.86 1.73
N ASP A 149 5.75 20.37 0.50
CA ASP A 149 4.86 20.73 -0.60
C ASP A 149 3.43 20.25 -0.32
N LEU A 150 3.23 19.00 0.10
CA LEU A 150 1.91 18.45 0.45
C LEU A 150 1.25 19.27 1.56
N ARG A 151 1.98 19.54 2.63
CA ARG A 151 1.50 20.42 3.71
C ARG A 151 1.11 21.79 3.17
N SER A 152 1.92 22.38 2.28
CA SER A 152 1.64 23.70 1.70
C SER A 152 0.42 23.69 0.79
N LEU A 153 0.23 22.63 0.02
CA LEU A 153 -0.90 22.42 -0.88
C LEU A 153 -2.23 22.26 -0.15
N ILE A 154 -2.23 21.62 1.02
CA ILE A 154 -3.42 21.55 1.89
C ILE A 154 -3.65 22.93 2.54
N VAL A 155 -2.64 23.47 3.23
CA VAL A 155 -2.83 24.66 4.07
C VAL A 155 -2.99 25.98 3.30
N ARG A 156 -2.83 26.00 1.98
CA ARG A 156 -3.17 27.20 1.17
C ARG A 156 -4.68 27.46 1.11
N HIS A 157 -5.49 26.44 1.44
CA HIS A 157 -6.94 26.54 1.44
C HIS A 157 -7.54 26.94 2.80
N THR A 158 -6.70 27.27 3.80
CA THR A 158 -7.13 27.70 5.14
C THR A 158 -6.80 29.17 5.41
N LYS A 159 -7.65 29.84 6.21
CA LYS A 159 -7.45 31.16 6.80
C LYS A 159 -6.38 31.18 7.91
N ARG A 160 -6.02 30.01 8.48
CA ARG A 160 -5.09 29.85 9.63
C ARG A 160 -3.92 28.91 9.29
N PRO A 161 -3.09 29.22 8.28
CA PRO A 161 -2.08 28.30 7.76
C PRO A 161 -1.03 27.87 8.79
N LYS A 162 -0.65 28.74 9.74
CA LYS A 162 0.33 28.37 10.79
C LYS A 162 -0.20 27.30 11.75
N ALA A 163 -1.48 27.39 12.14
CA ALA A 163 -2.11 26.41 13.02
C ALA A 163 -2.35 25.10 12.27
N ALA A 164 -2.90 25.17 11.05
CA ALA A 164 -3.17 23.99 10.23
C ALA A 164 -1.89 23.19 9.90
N LYS A 165 -0.75 23.87 9.67
CA LYS A 165 0.54 23.20 9.46
C LYS A 165 0.95 22.29 10.62
N ARG A 166 0.56 22.62 11.86
CA ARG A 166 0.88 21.84 13.07
C ARG A 166 -0.01 20.62 13.25
N ALA A 167 -1.19 20.61 12.64
CA ALA A 167 -2.15 19.51 12.69
C ALA A 167 -1.90 18.44 11.61
N ILE A 168 -0.86 18.62 10.76
CA ILE A 168 -0.49 17.68 9.69
C ILE A 168 0.81 16.96 10.08
N HIS A 169 0.66 15.67 10.37
CA HIS A 169 1.72 14.79 10.84
C HIS A 169 2.08 13.74 9.79
N PHE A 170 3.33 13.26 9.87
CA PHE A 170 3.86 12.24 8.98
C PHE A 170 4.56 11.15 9.80
N ALA A 171 4.09 9.93 9.62
CA ALA A 171 4.61 8.70 10.20
C ALA A 171 5.34 7.90 9.09
N PRO A 172 6.68 7.95 9.02
CA PRO A 172 7.43 7.29 7.96
C PRO A 172 7.40 5.75 8.03
N TRP A 173 6.81 5.19 9.08
CA TRP A 173 6.67 3.76 9.27
C TRP A 173 5.32 3.44 9.92
N PHE A 174 5.13 3.79 11.18
CA PHE A 174 3.86 3.56 11.88
C PHE A 174 3.42 4.76 12.73
N TYR A 175 2.12 4.84 12.95
CA TYR A 175 1.49 5.64 13.99
C TYR A 175 1.21 4.76 15.21
N TYR A 176 1.43 5.29 16.41
CA TYR A 176 1.35 4.52 17.65
C TYR A 176 0.83 5.39 18.79
N GLU A 177 -0.15 4.87 19.52
CA GLU A 177 -0.63 5.40 20.78
C GLU A 177 -0.52 4.29 21.84
N GLU A 178 0.33 4.53 22.85
CA GLU A 178 0.60 3.55 23.91
C GLU A 178 -0.70 3.11 24.61
N GLY A 179 -0.83 1.80 24.76
CA GLY A 179 -1.99 1.12 25.36
C GLY A 179 -3.28 1.21 24.54
N ARG A 180 -3.23 1.72 23.30
CA ARG A 180 -4.45 1.93 22.49
C ARG A 180 -4.35 1.35 21.10
N VAL A 181 -3.41 1.84 20.27
CA VAL A 181 -3.37 1.41 18.86
C VAL A 181 -1.97 1.47 18.26
N TYR A 182 -1.68 0.52 17.37
CA TYR A 182 -0.58 0.56 16.41
C TYR A 182 -1.14 0.55 14.99
N ILE A 183 -0.69 1.46 14.11
CA ILE A 183 -1.17 1.59 12.73
C ILE A 183 0.02 1.63 11.78
N GLU A 184 0.16 0.62 10.91
CA GLU A 184 1.08 0.64 9.77
C GLU A 184 0.41 0.13 8.49
N HIS A 185 0.92 0.54 7.33
CA HIS A 185 0.28 0.18 6.07
C HIS A 185 0.36 -1.34 5.79
N GLY A 186 1.46 -2.02 6.13
CA GLY A 186 1.59 -3.49 6.00
C GLY A 186 2.45 -3.97 4.82
N HIS A 187 2.79 -3.11 3.86
CA HIS A 187 3.66 -3.45 2.71
C HIS A 187 5.03 -4.04 3.09
N ARG A 188 5.49 -3.85 4.34
CA ARG A 188 6.75 -4.41 4.87
C ARG A 188 6.73 -5.94 4.96
N PHE A 189 5.54 -6.54 5.02
CA PHE A 189 5.34 -7.99 5.08
C PHE A 189 5.09 -8.64 3.71
N ASP A 190 5.09 -7.83 2.65
CA ASP A 190 5.03 -8.26 1.26
C ASP A 190 6.41 -8.16 0.62
N ALA A 191 6.97 -9.29 0.18
CA ALA A 191 8.30 -9.35 -0.42
C ALA A 191 8.42 -8.53 -1.73
N TYR A 192 7.31 -8.31 -2.43
CA TYR A 192 7.25 -7.57 -3.69
C TYR A 192 7.18 -6.05 -3.48
N SER A 193 6.69 -5.63 -2.31
CA SER A 193 6.38 -4.22 -1.97
C SER A 193 7.23 -3.66 -0.82
N THR A 194 8.00 -4.49 -0.12
CA THR A 194 8.84 -4.09 1.02
C THR A 194 10.15 -3.41 0.60
N PHE A 195 10.52 -2.34 1.31
CA PHE A 195 11.81 -1.66 1.15
C PHE A 195 12.85 -2.23 2.13
N PRO A 196 14.11 -2.48 1.72
CA PRO A 196 15.13 -3.04 2.62
C PRO A 196 15.37 -2.27 3.93
N ASP A 197 15.14 -0.96 3.92
CA ASP A 197 15.10 -0.09 5.10
C ASP A 197 13.91 0.88 4.97
N PRO A 198 12.82 0.68 5.74
CA PRO A 198 11.62 1.52 5.62
C PRO A 198 11.86 2.98 6.05
N LEU A 199 12.83 3.23 6.92
CA LEU A 199 13.18 4.59 7.36
C LEU A 199 14.17 5.27 6.42
N ASN A 200 14.65 4.57 5.39
CA ASN A 200 15.56 5.08 4.37
C ASN A 200 15.36 4.33 3.03
N PRO A 201 14.21 4.53 2.36
CA PRO A 201 13.88 3.88 1.09
C PRO A 201 14.60 4.56 -0.09
N VAL A 202 15.79 5.10 0.12
CA VAL A 202 16.58 5.80 -0.89
C VAL A 202 17.93 5.17 -1.10
N ASP A 203 18.45 5.32 -2.30
CA ASP A 203 19.84 5.03 -2.61
C ASP A 203 20.77 6.00 -1.85
N THR A 204 21.87 5.48 -1.33
CA THR A 204 22.78 6.27 -0.49
C THR A 204 23.65 7.25 -1.29
N GLU A 205 23.89 6.98 -2.57
CA GLU A 205 24.74 7.81 -3.43
C GLU A 205 23.91 8.87 -4.16
N SER A 206 22.84 8.46 -4.83
CA SER A 206 21.99 9.39 -5.58
C SER A 206 21.02 10.17 -4.68
N GLY A 207 20.65 9.60 -3.53
CA GLY A 207 19.61 10.16 -2.66
C GLY A 207 18.21 10.09 -3.29
N GLU A 208 18.02 9.26 -4.32
CA GLU A 208 16.76 9.02 -5.01
C GLU A 208 16.05 7.79 -4.43
N LEU A 209 14.74 7.67 -4.67
CA LEU A 209 13.97 6.56 -4.16
C LEU A 209 14.49 5.24 -4.76
N LYS A 210 14.79 4.27 -3.90
CA LYS A 210 15.21 2.94 -4.32
C LYS A 210 13.96 2.09 -4.55
N PRO A 211 13.61 1.75 -5.80
CA PRO A 211 12.32 1.15 -6.10
C PRO A 211 12.26 -0.32 -5.65
N THR A 212 11.08 -0.78 -5.21
CA THR A 212 10.84 -2.20 -4.90
C THR A 212 10.62 -3.01 -6.17
N PHE A 213 10.46 -4.34 -6.06
CA PHE A 213 10.17 -5.18 -7.22
C PHE A 213 8.88 -4.73 -7.92
N GLY A 214 7.82 -4.44 -7.15
CA GLY A 214 6.57 -3.88 -7.67
C GLY A 214 6.77 -2.56 -8.41
N HIS A 215 7.62 -1.66 -7.89
CA HIS A 215 7.91 -0.40 -8.57
C HIS A 215 8.60 -0.60 -9.93
N TRP A 216 9.59 -1.49 -9.97
CA TRP A 216 10.29 -1.83 -11.21
C TRP A 216 9.34 -2.50 -12.22
N GLY A 217 8.46 -3.39 -11.76
CA GLY A 217 7.45 -4.05 -12.61
C GLY A 217 6.47 -3.04 -13.20
N LEU A 218 5.96 -2.13 -12.38
CA LEU A 218 5.03 -1.09 -12.84
C LEU A 218 5.68 -0.17 -13.88
N ARG A 219 6.90 0.32 -13.62
CA ARG A 219 7.58 1.25 -14.53
C ARG A 219 8.05 0.58 -15.82
N PHE A 220 8.72 -0.56 -15.73
CA PHE A 220 9.41 -1.14 -16.90
C PHE A 220 8.61 -2.20 -17.65
N PHE A 221 7.46 -2.65 -17.09
CA PHE A 221 6.57 -3.60 -17.75
C PHE A 221 5.14 -3.07 -17.88
N CYS A 222 4.50 -2.63 -16.81
CA CYS A 222 3.08 -2.24 -16.88
C CYS A 222 2.86 -0.93 -17.64
N ASN A 223 3.69 0.09 -17.44
CA ASN A 223 3.54 1.38 -18.12
C ASN A 223 3.68 1.28 -19.66
N PRO A 224 4.67 0.54 -20.22
CA PRO A 224 4.71 0.28 -21.66
C PRO A 224 3.57 -0.58 -22.19
N VAL A 225 2.80 -1.25 -21.32
CA VAL A 225 1.69 -2.13 -21.69
C VAL A 225 0.39 -1.67 -20.99
N PRO A 226 -0.18 -0.53 -21.39
CA PRO A 226 -1.28 0.12 -20.65
C PRO A 226 -2.56 -0.70 -20.53
N THR A 227 -2.72 -1.72 -21.38
CA THR A 227 -3.88 -2.61 -21.39
C THR A 227 -3.77 -3.75 -20.39
N LEU A 228 -2.66 -3.88 -19.67
CA LEU A 228 -2.50 -4.86 -18.60
C LEU A 228 -3.45 -4.50 -17.45
N PRO A 229 -4.37 -5.38 -17.05
CA PRO A 229 -5.32 -5.08 -15.99
C PRO A 229 -4.68 -5.34 -14.63
N ILE A 230 -3.85 -4.38 -14.19
CA ILE A 230 -3.01 -4.47 -12.98
C ILE A 230 -3.81 -4.91 -11.73
N HIS A 231 -5.09 -4.53 -11.63
CA HIS A 231 -5.94 -4.81 -10.48
C HIS A 231 -6.71 -6.16 -10.55
N ASP A 232 -6.74 -6.83 -11.71
CA ASP A 232 -7.49 -8.09 -11.89
C ASP A 232 -6.56 -9.31 -12.05
N LEU A 233 -5.24 -9.11 -11.96
CA LEU A 233 -4.24 -10.15 -12.19
C LEU A 233 -4.35 -11.32 -11.20
N ASP A 234 -4.83 -11.06 -9.99
CA ASP A 234 -4.92 -12.07 -8.92
C ASP A 234 -5.89 -13.21 -9.26
N HIS A 235 -6.77 -13.01 -10.25
CA HIS A 235 -7.74 -14.02 -10.71
C HIS A 235 -7.36 -14.66 -12.05
N TRP A 236 -6.25 -14.26 -12.68
CA TRP A 236 -5.90 -14.72 -14.02
C TRP A 236 -5.18 -16.07 -14.02
N GLY A 237 -5.68 -16.99 -14.84
CA GLY A 237 -4.95 -18.19 -15.20
C GLY A 237 -3.96 -17.95 -16.36
N ALA A 238 -3.13 -18.95 -16.64
CA ALA A 238 -2.19 -18.89 -17.78
C ALA A 238 -2.92 -18.69 -19.13
N ALA A 239 -4.10 -19.28 -19.30
CA ALA A 239 -4.91 -19.13 -20.51
C ALA A 239 -5.44 -17.71 -20.69
N ASP A 240 -5.88 -17.05 -19.61
CA ASP A 240 -6.36 -15.67 -19.63
C ASP A 240 -5.23 -14.71 -20.02
N PHE A 241 -4.05 -14.93 -19.45
CA PHE A 241 -2.86 -14.16 -19.80
C PHE A 241 -2.49 -14.33 -21.27
N ILE A 242 -2.45 -15.56 -21.81
CA ILE A 242 -2.15 -15.80 -23.23
C ILE A 242 -3.20 -15.15 -24.12
N LYS A 243 -4.48 -15.32 -23.80
CA LYS A 243 -5.60 -14.72 -24.55
C LYS A 243 -5.47 -13.21 -24.58
N TRP A 244 -5.23 -12.57 -23.44
CA TRP A 244 -4.99 -11.13 -23.37
C TRP A 244 -3.74 -10.70 -24.15
N ALA A 245 -2.63 -11.43 -24.00
CA ALA A 245 -1.38 -11.14 -24.68
C ALA A 245 -1.54 -11.10 -26.21
N TRP A 246 -2.42 -11.96 -26.75
CA TRP A 246 -2.70 -12.03 -28.18
C TRP A 246 -3.78 -11.06 -28.65
N THR A 247 -4.78 -10.75 -27.81
CA THR A 247 -5.96 -9.98 -28.23
C THR A 247 -5.94 -8.52 -27.81
N LYS A 248 -5.28 -8.18 -26.70
CA LYS A 248 -5.44 -6.90 -26.01
C LYS A 248 -4.14 -6.22 -25.60
N ALA A 249 -2.98 -6.90 -25.57
CA ALA A 249 -1.72 -6.31 -25.11
C ALA A 249 -1.30 -5.06 -25.91
N GLY A 250 -1.66 -4.94 -27.19
CA GLY A 250 -1.44 -3.72 -27.99
C GLY A 250 0.01 -3.42 -28.39
N VAL A 251 0.99 -4.17 -27.89
CA VAL A 251 2.44 -3.96 -28.14
C VAL A 251 3.11 -5.10 -28.94
N GLY A 252 2.41 -6.21 -29.18
CA GLY A 252 2.95 -7.43 -29.78
C GLY A 252 3.75 -8.31 -28.81
N LEU A 253 3.81 -9.62 -29.08
CA LEU A 253 4.42 -10.61 -28.18
C LEU A 253 5.93 -10.40 -27.97
N VAL A 254 6.67 -10.00 -29.01
CA VAL A 254 8.11 -9.74 -28.93
C VAL A 254 8.40 -8.59 -27.98
N SER A 255 7.67 -7.48 -28.12
CA SER A 255 7.82 -6.31 -27.24
C SER A 255 7.43 -6.65 -25.80
N LEU A 256 6.35 -7.43 -25.60
CA LEU A 256 5.93 -7.88 -24.26
C LEU A 256 7.04 -8.66 -23.55
N ILE A 257 7.65 -9.63 -24.25
CA ILE A 257 8.79 -10.39 -23.73
C ILE A 257 9.99 -9.48 -23.49
N ALA A 258 10.29 -8.56 -24.42
CA ALA A 258 11.41 -7.63 -24.28
C ALA A 258 11.24 -6.71 -23.06
N PHE A 259 10.05 -6.17 -22.82
CA PHE A 259 9.75 -5.36 -21.63
C PHE A 259 9.90 -6.17 -20.35
N TYR A 260 9.38 -7.39 -20.32
CA TYR A 260 9.51 -8.27 -19.16
C TYR A 260 10.98 -8.62 -18.85
N LEU A 261 11.76 -9.01 -19.86
CA LEU A 261 13.19 -9.30 -19.70
C LEU A 261 13.99 -8.06 -19.29
N ASN A 262 13.69 -6.89 -19.87
CA ASN A 262 14.33 -5.63 -19.52
C ASN A 262 14.03 -5.24 -18.06
N PHE A 263 12.78 -5.40 -17.61
CA PHE A 263 12.40 -5.23 -16.20
C PHE A 263 13.23 -6.14 -15.28
N LEU A 264 13.25 -7.45 -15.55
CA LEU A 264 13.99 -8.42 -14.74
C LEU A 264 15.50 -8.13 -14.72
N TRP A 265 16.09 -7.82 -15.87
CA TRP A 265 17.50 -7.48 -15.98
C TRP A 265 17.87 -6.26 -15.15
N ARG A 266 17.05 -5.19 -15.23
CA ARG A 266 17.30 -3.95 -14.48
C ARG A 266 17.17 -4.14 -12.98
N TYR A 267 16.16 -4.88 -12.53
CA TYR A 267 16.02 -5.25 -11.12
C TYR A 267 17.19 -6.10 -10.62
N LEU A 268 17.61 -7.09 -11.42
CA LEU A 268 18.75 -7.94 -11.09
C LEU A 268 20.04 -7.11 -10.99
N LYS A 269 20.26 -6.19 -11.93
CA LYS A 269 21.42 -5.29 -11.93
C LYS A 269 21.45 -4.42 -10.67
N ASP A 270 20.37 -3.68 -10.36
CA ASP A 270 20.30 -2.83 -9.16
C ASP A 270 20.55 -3.62 -7.87
N THR A 271 19.94 -4.80 -7.75
CA THR A 271 20.08 -5.63 -6.54
C THR A 271 21.44 -6.31 -6.45
N ALA A 272 22.08 -6.63 -7.58
CA ALA A 272 23.45 -7.15 -7.61
C ALA A 272 24.47 -6.08 -7.22
N GLU A 273 24.36 -4.88 -7.77
CA GLU A 273 25.20 -3.73 -7.42
C GLU A 273 25.09 -3.41 -5.93
N ALA A 274 23.86 -3.32 -5.41
CA ALA A 274 23.64 -3.09 -3.99
C ALA A 274 24.26 -4.21 -3.11
N ARG A 275 24.16 -5.48 -3.50
CA ARG A 275 24.76 -6.60 -2.76
C ARG A 275 26.28 -6.52 -2.74
N ILE A 276 26.91 -6.19 -3.87
CA ILE A 276 28.36 -6.03 -3.95
C ILE A 276 28.82 -4.88 -3.05
N GLN A 277 28.16 -3.72 -3.12
CA GLN A 277 28.47 -2.56 -2.28
C GLN A 277 28.33 -2.89 -0.79
N ASN A 278 27.26 -3.59 -0.41
CA ASN A 278 27.03 -4.02 0.96
C ASN A 278 28.12 -4.99 1.46
N ALA A 279 28.44 -6.01 0.66
CA ALA A 279 29.47 -6.98 1.00
C ALA A 279 30.86 -6.34 1.13
N GLN A 280 31.17 -5.32 0.30
CA GLN A 280 32.39 -4.54 0.45
C GLN A 280 32.40 -3.77 1.76
N GLN A 281 31.32 -3.06 2.11
CA GLN A 281 31.22 -2.31 3.38
C GLN A 281 31.34 -3.20 4.61
N ASP A 282 30.85 -4.45 4.54
CA ASP A 282 30.92 -5.40 5.65
C ASP A 282 32.32 -6.03 5.78
N LYS A 283 33.02 -6.33 4.67
CA LYS A 283 34.38 -6.90 4.69
C LYS A 283 35.42 -6.01 5.37
N PHE A 284 35.30 -4.70 5.26
CA PHE A 284 36.25 -3.75 5.88
C PHE A 284 36.10 -3.60 7.40
N THR A 285 35.15 -4.30 8.03
CA THR A 285 34.79 -4.05 9.43
C THR A 285 35.33 -5.08 10.42
N GLY A 286 35.96 -6.17 9.97
CA GLY A 286 36.79 -7.04 10.82
C GLY A 286 36.10 -7.60 12.08
N GLY A 287 34.77 -7.70 12.10
CA GLY A 287 33.98 -8.15 13.27
C GLY A 287 33.20 -7.03 13.98
N GLU A 288 33.41 -5.75 13.64
CA GLU A 288 32.55 -4.66 14.09
C GLU A 288 31.27 -4.53 13.25
N LEU A 289 30.22 -3.94 13.84
CA LEU A 289 29.02 -3.54 13.09
C LEU A 289 29.39 -2.62 11.92
N SER A 290 28.91 -2.94 10.72
CA SER A 290 29.23 -2.15 9.54
C SER A 290 28.67 -0.73 9.62
N PRO A 291 29.29 0.26 8.94
CA PRO A 291 28.81 1.64 8.95
C PRO A 291 27.33 1.77 8.56
N ARG A 292 26.86 0.90 7.66
CA ARG A 292 25.45 0.80 7.27
C ARG A 292 24.56 0.39 8.44
N MET A 293 24.92 -0.67 9.16
CA MET A 293 24.18 -1.14 10.35
C MET A 293 24.18 -0.08 11.46
N LYS A 294 25.33 0.56 11.71
CA LYS A 294 25.45 1.69 12.66
C LYS A 294 24.51 2.85 12.28
N ARG A 295 24.41 3.20 10.99
CA ARG A 295 23.47 4.22 10.49
C ARG A 295 22.00 3.80 10.65
N ARG A 296 21.63 2.55 10.35
CA ARG A 296 20.27 2.01 10.57
C ARG A 296 19.90 2.07 12.05
N GLY A 297 20.79 1.62 12.94
CA GLY A 297 20.57 1.69 14.39
C GLY A 297 20.31 3.11 14.90
N ARG A 298 21.05 4.11 14.39
CA ARG A 298 20.80 5.54 14.70
C ARG A 298 19.45 6.04 14.16
N ARG A 299 19.02 5.58 12.97
CA ARG A 299 17.68 5.90 12.44
C ARG A 299 16.58 5.33 13.32
N LEU A 300 16.66 4.05 13.67
CA LEU A 300 15.70 3.38 14.56
C LEU A 300 15.65 4.08 15.93
N ALA A 301 16.78 4.45 16.52
CA ALA A 301 16.83 5.19 17.79
C ALA A 301 16.12 6.56 17.71
N ARG A 302 16.35 7.31 16.63
CA ARG A 302 15.67 8.60 16.41
C ARG A 302 14.17 8.41 16.19
N PHE A 303 13.78 7.39 15.46
CA PHE A 303 12.38 7.08 15.20
C PHE A 303 11.67 6.64 16.48
N ALA A 304 12.25 5.72 17.27
CA ALA A 304 11.75 5.29 18.56
C ALA A 304 11.47 6.46 19.51
N LYS A 305 12.41 7.42 19.60
CA LYS A 305 12.22 8.64 20.39
C LYS A 305 11.04 9.49 19.88
N LYS A 306 10.88 9.62 18.56
CA LYS A 306 9.78 10.40 17.95
C LYS A 306 8.42 9.72 18.13
N ALA A 307 8.38 8.40 17.99
CA ALA A 307 7.18 7.59 18.16
C ALA A 307 6.86 7.25 19.63
N GLN A 308 7.67 7.76 20.58
CA GLN A 308 7.50 7.57 22.02
C GLN A 308 7.39 6.09 22.43
N ILE A 309 8.20 5.24 21.80
CA ILE A 309 8.25 3.79 22.08
C ILE A 309 9.70 3.39 22.40
N LYS A 310 9.86 2.35 23.24
CA LYS A 310 11.19 1.82 23.59
C LYS A 310 11.93 1.33 22.34
N LEU A 311 13.23 1.62 22.26
CA LEU A 311 14.07 1.20 21.13
C LEU A 311 14.16 -0.31 20.97
N SER A 312 14.07 -1.08 22.07
CA SER A 312 14.03 -2.56 22.01
C SER A 312 12.82 -3.04 21.20
N ARG A 313 11.61 -2.57 21.54
CA ARG A 313 10.36 -2.86 20.83
C ARG A 313 10.46 -2.49 19.35
N VAL A 314 11.01 -1.32 19.03
CA VAL A 314 11.21 -0.90 17.62
C VAL A 314 12.17 -1.83 16.86
N ARG A 315 13.21 -2.35 17.51
CA ARG A 315 14.12 -3.33 16.88
C ARG A 315 13.45 -4.67 16.65
N GLU A 316 12.61 -5.12 17.58
CA GLU A 316 11.82 -6.35 17.43
C GLU A 316 10.82 -6.20 16.27
N LEU A 317 10.12 -5.07 16.17
CA LEU A 317 9.26 -4.74 15.02
C LEU A 317 10.03 -4.65 13.69
N ASP A 318 11.29 -4.20 13.71
CA ASP A 318 12.15 -4.13 12.53
C ASP A 318 12.51 -5.56 12.03
N GLN A 319 12.62 -6.53 12.95
CA GLN A 319 12.94 -7.92 12.63
C GLN A 319 11.77 -8.71 12.05
N LEU A 320 10.52 -8.27 12.27
CA LEU A 320 9.34 -8.91 11.66
C LEU A 320 9.24 -8.70 10.14
N GLN A 321 10.03 -7.77 9.59
CA GLN A 321 10.05 -7.46 8.17
C GLN A 321 10.37 -8.70 7.33
N LYS A 322 9.68 -8.88 6.20
CA LYS A 322 10.03 -9.91 5.22
C LYS A 322 11.16 -9.45 4.30
N ASP A 323 11.99 -10.40 3.90
CA ASP A 323 13.02 -10.15 2.89
C ASP A 323 12.40 -9.79 1.54
N HIS A 324 12.88 -8.70 0.95
CA HIS A 324 12.50 -8.31 -0.41
C HIS A 324 12.92 -9.37 -1.45
N VAL A 325 12.28 -9.36 -2.63
CA VAL A 325 12.56 -10.31 -3.72
C VAL A 325 14.05 -10.40 -4.07
N GLY A 326 14.73 -9.26 -4.19
CA GLY A 326 16.14 -9.16 -4.53
C GLY A 326 17.15 -9.46 -3.42
N ALA A 327 16.70 -9.95 -2.25
CA ALA A 327 17.60 -10.27 -1.13
C ALA A 327 18.58 -11.41 -1.48
N SER A 328 18.19 -12.31 -2.38
CA SER A 328 19.07 -13.35 -2.94
C SER A 328 18.71 -13.68 -4.40
N LEU A 329 19.68 -14.26 -5.14
CA LEU A 329 19.44 -14.68 -6.53
C LEU A 329 18.36 -15.76 -6.63
N GLY A 330 18.31 -16.69 -5.68
CA GLY A 330 17.29 -17.75 -5.64
C GLY A 330 15.88 -17.19 -5.43
N ARG A 331 15.70 -16.25 -4.50
CA ARG A 331 14.41 -15.58 -4.27
C ARG A 331 13.94 -14.81 -5.50
N PHE A 332 14.86 -14.09 -6.15
CA PHE A 332 14.59 -13.41 -7.40
C PHE A 332 14.17 -14.38 -8.51
N ALA A 333 14.90 -15.48 -8.70
CA ALA A 333 14.56 -16.48 -9.72
C ALA A 333 13.16 -17.11 -9.49
N LEU A 334 12.81 -17.42 -8.24
CA LEU A 334 11.49 -17.94 -7.87
C LEU A 334 10.37 -16.91 -8.07
N ALA A 335 10.63 -15.65 -7.74
CA ALA A 335 9.68 -14.55 -7.94
C ALA A 335 9.45 -14.22 -9.42
N ALA A 336 10.49 -14.35 -10.24
CA ALA A 336 10.43 -14.21 -11.70
C ALA A 336 9.93 -15.47 -12.42
N HIS A 337 9.47 -16.49 -11.68
CA HIS A 337 8.98 -17.76 -12.21
C HIS A 337 9.99 -18.50 -13.12
N MET A 338 11.29 -18.27 -12.96
CA MET A 338 12.34 -18.95 -13.73
C MET A 338 12.37 -20.45 -13.43
N ASP A 339 12.00 -20.84 -12.22
CA ASP A 339 11.79 -22.23 -11.81
C ASP A 339 10.73 -22.93 -12.65
N LYS A 340 9.59 -22.27 -12.92
CA LYS A 340 8.52 -22.83 -13.75
C LYS A 340 9.00 -23.06 -15.18
N ILE A 341 9.71 -22.09 -15.75
CA ILE A 341 10.28 -22.18 -17.10
C ILE A 341 11.28 -23.35 -17.17
N LEU A 342 12.18 -23.44 -16.19
CA LEU A 342 13.18 -24.50 -16.13
C LEU A 342 12.54 -25.88 -15.97
N ILE A 343 11.54 -26.02 -15.09
CA ILE A 343 10.79 -27.27 -14.91
C ILE A 343 10.14 -27.70 -16.23
N VAL A 344 9.49 -26.79 -16.96
CA VAL A 344 8.85 -27.12 -18.24
C VAL A 344 9.89 -27.59 -19.26
N ILE A 345 11.00 -26.85 -19.42
CA ILE A 345 12.06 -27.21 -20.37
C ILE A 345 12.68 -28.57 -20.01
N LEU A 346 13.05 -28.78 -18.75
CA LEU A 346 13.64 -30.05 -18.29
C LEU A 346 12.65 -31.21 -18.41
N SER A 347 11.36 -30.98 -18.18
CA SER A 347 10.33 -32.00 -18.35
C SER A 347 10.19 -32.42 -19.81
N ILE A 348 10.21 -31.46 -20.75
CA ILE A 348 10.19 -31.75 -22.19
C ILE A 348 11.42 -32.57 -22.59
N ILE A 349 12.62 -32.15 -22.16
CA ILE A 349 13.87 -32.86 -22.44
C ILE A 349 13.81 -34.29 -21.86
N ALA A 350 13.38 -34.44 -20.61
CA ALA A 350 13.26 -35.75 -19.95
C ALA A 350 12.30 -36.67 -20.71
N VAL A 351 11.13 -36.17 -21.12
CA VAL A 351 10.17 -36.95 -21.91
C VAL A 351 10.76 -37.39 -23.25
N LEU A 352 11.45 -36.50 -23.97
CA LEU A 352 12.10 -36.83 -25.24
C LEU A 352 13.20 -37.90 -25.08
N VAL A 353 14.01 -37.80 -24.03
CA VAL A 353 15.03 -38.80 -23.71
C VAL A 353 14.39 -40.15 -23.35
N LEU A 354 13.33 -40.16 -22.53
CA LEU A 354 12.67 -41.40 -22.12
C LEU A 354 12.03 -42.13 -23.31
N ILE A 355 11.35 -41.41 -24.20
CA ILE A 355 10.69 -42.00 -25.38
C ILE A 355 11.71 -42.58 -26.38
N THR A 356 12.92 -42.02 -26.44
CA THR A 356 13.99 -42.53 -27.33
C THR A 356 14.75 -43.71 -26.75
N MET A 357 14.85 -43.82 -25.42
CA MET A 357 15.66 -44.83 -24.73
C MET A 357 14.86 -46.04 -24.22
N LEU A 358 13.56 -45.87 -23.94
CA LEU A 358 12.73 -46.89 -23.31
C LEU A 358 11.50 -47.22 -24.16
N SER A 359 10.97 -48.44 -23.99
CA SER A 359 9.73 -48.88 -24.62
C SER A 359 8.91 -49.76 -23.68
N GLY A 360 7.65 -50.02 -24.04
CA GLY A 360 6.74 -50.86 -23.27
C GLY A 360 6.48 -50.34 -21.86
N TRP A 361 6.28 -51.24 -20.90
CA TRP A 361 5.91 -50.90 -19.51
C TRP A 361 6.97 -50.05 -18.78
N MET A 362 8.25 -50.20 -19.12
CA MET A 362 9.34 -49.41 -18.52
C MET A 362 9.21 -47.92 -18.85
N LEU A 363 8.84 -47.58 -20.08
CA LEU A 363 8.57 -46.20 -20.48
C LEU A 363 7.44 -45.59 -19.63
N TYR A 364 6.31 -46.31 -19.51
CA TYR A 364 5.18 -45.83 -18.72
C TYR A 364 5.54 -45.63 -17.24
N LEU A 365 6.28 -46.58 -16.64
CA LEU A 365 6.74 -46.43 -15.26
C LEU A 365 7.66 -45.22 -15.09
N SER A 366 8.64 -45.03 -15.99
CA SER A 366 9.56 -43.89 -15.94
C SER A 366 8.86 -42.55 -16.15
N LEU A 367 7.84 -42.48 -17.00
CA LEU A 367 7.02 -41.27 -17.17
C LEU A 367 6.25 -40.94 -15.89
N VAL A 368 5.64 -41.93 -15.24
CA VAL A 368 4.93 -41.74 -13.95
C VAL A 368 5.89 -41.26 -12.87
N LEU A 369 7.05 -41.91 -12.71
CA LEU A 369 8.04 -41.51 -11.70
C LEU A 369 8.59 -40.11 -11.98
N THR A 370 8.85 -39.77 -13.24
CA THR A 370 9.28 -38.42 -13.63
C THR A 370 8.20 -37.39 -13.32
N SER A 371 6.93 -37.69 -13.60
CA SER A 371 5.80 -36.81 -13.29
C SER A 371 5.68 -36.56 -11.78
N ILE A 372 5.82 -37.60 -10.94
CA ILE A 372 5.84 -37.47 -9.49
C ILE A 372 7.01 -36.59 -9.04
N ALA A 373 8.22 -36.85 -9.54
CA ALA A 373 9.41 -36.06 -9.19
C ALA A 373 9.28 -34.58 -9.58
N VAL A 374 8.75 -34.31 -10.77
CA VAL A 374 8.45 -32.95 -11.25
C VAL A 374 7.41 -32.28 -10.33
N ASN A 375 6.34 -32.99 -9.97
CA ASN A 375 5.30 -32.45 -9.09
C ASN A 375 5.83 -32.15 -7.69
N LEU A 376 6.59 -33.06 -7.08
CA LEU A 376 7.23 -32.84 -5.78
C LEU A 376 8.19 -31.64 -5.81
N THR A 377 8.97 -31.52 -6.88
CA THR A 377 9.86 -30.37 -7.09
C THR A 377 9.06 -29.07 -7.21
N TRP A 378 7.98 -29.08 -8.00
CA TRP A 378 7.10 -27.93 -8.17
C TRP A 378 6.48 -27.48 -6.84
N VAL A 379 5.93 -28.42 -6.06
CA VAL A 379 5.34 -28.13 -4.75
C VAL A 379 6.40 -27.62 -3.77
N GLY A 380 7.60 -28.22 -3.77
CA GLY A 380 8.72 -27.77 -2.94
C GLY A 380 9.15 -26.34 -3.24
N LEU A 381 9.36 -26.01 -4.52
CA LEU A 381 9.73 -24.65 -4.94
C LEU A 381 8.61 -23.64 -4.73
N ALA A 382 7.34 -24.03 -4.89
CA ALA A 382 6.20 -23.18 -4.60
C ALA A 382 6.17 -22.72 -3.13
N LYS A 383 6.57 -23.58 -2.18
CA LYS A 383 6.67 -23.23 -0.76
C LYS A 383 7.83 -22.28 -0.43
N LEU A 384 8.89 -22.29 -1.24
CA LEU A 384 10.05 -21.40 -1.07
C LEU A 384 9.85 -20.04 -1.75
N ARG A 385 8.88 -19.95 -2.66
CA ARG A 385 8.61 -18.72 -3.41
C ARG A 385 8.19 -17.61 -2.44
N PRO A 386 8.66 -16.36 -2.66
CA PRO A 386 8.10 -15.22 -1.96
C PRO A 386 6.57 -15.22 -2.09
N MET A 387 5.89 -15.11 -0.96
CA MET A 387 4.43 -15.10 -0.88
C MET A 387 3.87 -13.94 -1.70
N GLN A 388 2.87 -14.21 -2.54
CA GLN A 388 2.24 -13.22 -3.43
C GLN A 388 1.09 -12.48 -2.74
N ASP A 389 0.22 -13.21 -2.02
CA ASP A 389 -0.82 -12.64 -1.18
C ASP A 389 -0.41 -12.72 0.29
N PRO A 390 -0.10 -11.59 0.95
CA PRO A 390 0.29 -11.59 2.35
C PRO A 390 -0.88 -11.73 3.32
N HIS A 391 -2.14 -11.57 2.89
CA HIS A 391 -3.31 -11.55 3.77
C HIS A 391 -3.39 -12.73 4.75
N PRO A 392 -3.21 -14.00 4.34
CA PRO A 392 -3.34 -15.15 5.24
C PRO A 392 -2.33 -15.16 6.40
N TYR A 393 -1.19 -14.46 6.25
CA TYR A 393 -0.13 -14.39 7.25
C TYR A 393 -0.23 -13.12 8.11
N MET A 394 -1.05 -12.13 7.73
CA MET A 394 -1.13 -10.86 8.45
C MET A 394 -1.66 -11.02 9.87
N SER A 395 -2.61 -11.94 10.12
CA SER A 395 -3.12 -12.21 11.47
C SER A 395 -2.00 -12.62 12.45
N GLU A 396 -1.10 -13.53 12.04
CA GLU A 396 0.07 -13.91 12.86
C GLU A 396 1.01 -12.72 13.13
N VAL A 397 1.19 -11.84 12.14
CA VAL A 397 2.01 -10.63 12.28
C VAL A 397 1.36 -9.65 13.25
N VAL A 398 0.05 -9.47 13.17
CA VAL A 398 -0.72 -8.59 14.06
C VAL A 398 -0.54 -9.01 15.51
N HIS A 399 -0.70 -10.29 15.82
CA HIS A 399 -0.51 -10.78 17.18
C HIS A 399 0.91 -10.49 17.70
N LYS A 400 1.94 -10.76 16.89
CA LYS A 400 3.34 -10.43 17.26
C LYS A 400 3.55 -8.94 17.47
N ILE A 401 2.97 -8.08 16.62
CA ILE A 401 3.07 -6.63 16.78
C ILE A 401 2.39 -6.21 18.09
N GLY A 402 1.20 -6.73 18.37
CA GLY A 402 0.46 -6.42 19.60
C GLY A 402 1.22 -6.85 20.85
N GLU A 403 1.83 -8.05 20.86
CA GLU A 403 2.69 -8.52 21.95
C GLU A 403 3.92 -7.62 22.15
N ILE A 404 4.61 -7.24 21.06
CA ILE A 404 5.79 -6.37 21.15
C ILE A 404 5.41 -4.98 21.65
N THR A 405 4.29 -4.44 21.19
CA THR A 405 3.90 -3.04 21.42
C THR A 405 3.00 -2.85 22.63
N ASP A 406 2.41 -3.92 23.14
CA ASP A 406 1.47 -3.93 24.27
C ASP A 406 0.22 -3.07 23.97
N VAL A 407 -0.34 -3.25 22.77
CA VAL A 407 -1.56 -2.58 22.33
C VAL A 407 -2.68 -3.58 22.09
N PRO A 408 -3.93 -3.23 22.45
CA PRO A 408 -5.08 -4.08 22.19
C PRO A 408 -5.54 -4.08 20.72
N LEU A 409 -5.12 -3.09 19.92
CA LEU A 409 -5.53 -2.95 18.52
C LEU A 409 -4.33 -2.71 17.60
N VAL A 410 -4.23 -3.51 16.55
CA VAL A 410 -3.28 -3.33 15.45
C VAL A 410 -4.08 -3.11 14.16
N VAL A 411 -3.75 -2.04 13.45
CA VAL A 411 -4.32 -1.71 12.16
C VAL A 411 -3.28 -1.94 11.06
N LEU A 412 -3.50 -2.96 10.22
CA LEU A 412 -2.68 -3.26 9.04
C LEU A 412 -3.51 -3.16 7.76
N GLY A 413 -3.06 -2.36 6.80
CA GLY A 413 -3.66 -2.17 5.46
C GLY A 413 -3.07 -3.11 4.40
N HIS A 414 -2.77 -2.56 3.20
CA HIS A 414 -2.04 -3.20 2.07
C HIS A 414 -2.75 -4.35 1.35
N THR A 415 -3.51 -5.18 2.05
CA THR A 415 -4.17 -6.35 1.43
C THR A 415 -5.46 -6.02 0.68
N HIS A 416 -5.95 -4.78 0.83
CA HIS A 416 -7.26 -4.30 0.34
C HIS A 416 -8.48 -5.06 0.86
N GLN A 417 -8.29 -6.13 1.65
CA GLN A 417 -9.35 -6.95 2.21
C GLN A 417 -9.75 -6.41 3.59
N PRO A 418 -10.97 -5.83 3.70
CA PRO A 418 -11.44 -5.22 4.94
C PRO A 418 -11.79 -6.31 5.95
N ILE A 419 -11.25 -6.21 7.15
CA ILE A 419 -11.48 -7.18 8.23
C ILE A 419 -11.44 -6.49 9.59
N LEU A 420 -12.26 -6.97 10.53
CA LEU A 420 -12.13 -6.69 11.96
C LEU A 420 -12.12 -8.03 12.69
N GLU A 421 -10.93 -8.58 12.92
CA GLU A 421 -10.75 -9.84 13.63
C GLU A 421 -10.86 -9.61 15.13
N LYS A 422 -11.80 -10.32 15.76
CA LYS A 422 -12.11 -10.20 17.18
C LYS A 422 -11.40 -11.23 18.04
N ASP A 423 -10.75 -12.23 17.44
CA ASP A 423 -10.21 -13.35 18.17
C ASP A 423 -8.85 -13.02 18.78
N GLY A 424 -8.59 -13.53 19.99
CA GLY A 424 -7.35 -13.28 20.74
C GLY A 424 -7.34 -11.96 21.53
N GLU A 425 -6.24 -11.71 22.25
CA GLU A 425 -6.07 -10.50 23.08
C GLU A 425 -5.84 -9.24 22.23
N VAL A 426 -5.18 -9.40 21.09
CA VAL A 426 -4.87 -8.31 20.14
C VAL A 426 -5.85 -8.37 18.99
N LYS A 427 -6.58 -7.29 18.74
CA LYS A 427 -7.54 -7.18 17.63
C LYS A 427 -6.85 -6.71 16.35
N TRP A 428 -7.26 -7.25 15.20
CA TRP A 428 -6.79 -6.80 13.89
C TRP A 428 -7.89 -6.01 13.19
N LEU A 429 -7.59 -4.78 12.78
CA LEU A 429 -8.41 -4.01 11.85
C LEU A 429 -7.65 -3.82 10.53
N ASN A 430 -8.27 -4.20 9.42
CA ASN A 430 -7.90 -3.72 8.10
C ASN A 430 -9.07 -2.88 7.57
N PRO A 431 -8.90 -1.56 7.33
CA PRO A 431 -9.96 -0.75 6.74
C PRO A 431 -10.29 -1.20 5.31
N GLY A 432 -9.48 -2.06 4.69
CA GLY A 432 -9.57 -2.45 3.30
C GLY A 432 -9.02 -1.37 2.40
N SER A 433 -9.57 -1.26 1.19
CA SER A 433 -9.23 -0.19 0.26
C SER A 433 -10.36 0.83 0.14
N TRP A 434 -10.02 2.11 0.24
CA TRP A 434 -10.96 3.18 -0.09
C TRP A 434 -11.27 3.18 -1.60
N GLU A 435 -10.25 3.04 -2.43
CA GLU A 435 -10.38 2.98 -3.88
C GLU A 435 -10.32 1.54 -4.42
N HIS A 436 -11.47 0.87 -4.63
CA HIS A 436 -11.49 -0.42 -5.34
C HIS A 436 -11.91 -0.28 -6.82
N LEU A 437 -11.09 -0.85 -7.71
CA LEU A 437 -11.36 -1.07 -9.13
C LEU A 437 -11.67 -2.57 -9.38
N PRO A 438 -12.57 -2.97 -10.29
CA PRO A 438 -13.42 -2.13 -11.13
C PRO A 438 -14.60 -1.53 -10.34
N ARG A 439 -14.78 -0.21 -10.49
CA ARG A 439 -15.76 0.60 -9.74
C ARG A 439 -17.19 0.20 -10.13
N THR A 440 -17.95 -0.30 -9.15
CA THR A 440 -19.38 -0.60 -9.27
C THR A 440 -20.20 0.67 -9.51
N ALA A 441 -21.28 0.55 -10.29
CA ALA A 441 -22.29 1.58 -10.39
C ALA A 441 -22.83 1.90 -8.98
N LEU A 442 -23.23 3.15 -8.75
CA LEU A 442 -23.91 3.48 -7.50
C LEU A 442 -25.22 2.69 -7.42
N HIS A 443 -25.52 2.18 -6.23
CA HIS A 443 -26.77 1.51 -5.96
C HIS A 443 -27.93 2.52 -5.96
N ALA A 444 -29.16 2.03 -6.17
CA ALA A 444 -30.35 2.85 -5.97
C ALA A 444 -30.47 3.28 -4.49
N PRO A 445 -31.08 4.44 -4.17
CA PRO A 445 -31.18 4.95 -2.80
C PRO A 445 -31.73 3.93 -1.78
N ASP A 446 -32.68 3.10 -2.20
CA ASP A 446 -33.37 2.11 -1.36
C ASP A 446 -32.72 0.71 -1.40
N ALA A 447 -31.64 0.53 -2.18
CA ALA A 447 -30.93 -0.74 -2.29
C ALA A 447 -29.81 -0.86 -1.22
N PRO A 448 -29.37 -2.10 -0.89
CA PRO A 448 -28.20 -2.32 -0.06
C PRO A 448 -26.96 -1.60 -0.60
N CYS A 449 -26.13 -1.06 0.30
CA CYS A 449 -24.97 -0.29 -0.09
C CYS A 449 -23.90 -1.16 -0.75
N THR A 450 -23.58 -0.87 -2.00
CA THR A 450 -22.49 -1.51 -2.76
C THR A 450 -21.27 -0.60 -2.95
N CYS A 451 -21.18 0.50 -2.18
CA CYS A 451 -20.05 1.42 -2.22
C CYS A 451 -18.78 0.75 -1.68
N SER A 452 -17.64 1.01 -2.31
CA SER A 452 -16.39 0.33 -1.96
C SER A 452 -15.65 0.97 -0.79
N ALA A 453 -15.90 2.25 -0.50
CA ALA A 453 -15.17 3.02 0.48
C ALA A 453 -15.42 2.49 1.90
N LYS A 454 -14.39 1.88 2.48
CA LYS A 454 -14.41 1.33 3.84
C LYS A 454 -13.37 2.02 4.71
N PHE A 455 -13.66 2.10 6.01
CA PHE A 455 -12.82 2.80 6.97
C PHE A 455 -13.00 2.27 8.38
N GLY A 456 -11.98 2.49 9.20
CA GLY A 456 -11.99 2.19 10.62
C GLY A 456 -12.38 3.41 11.46
N VAL A 457 -13.10 3.20 12.54
CA VAL A 457 -13.33 4.19 13.60
C VAL A 457 -12.81 3.62 14.91
N VAL A 458 -12.00 4.40 15.62
CA VAL A 458 -11.49 4.05 16.96
C VAL A 458 -11.83 5.18 17.93
N GLN A 459 -12.60 4.87 18.97
CA GLN A 459 -13.06 5.80 20.00
C GLN A 459 -12.75 5.24 21.38
N GLY A 460 -12.66 6.12 22.39
CA GLY A 460 -12.34 5.72 23.76
C GLY A 460 -10.94 5.11 23.91
N GLU A 461 -10.67 4.55 25.09
CA GLU A 461 -9.41 3.89 25.47
C GLU A 461 -9.65 2.85 26.56
N GLY A 462 -8.68 1.94 26.77
CA GLY A 462 -8.77 0.87 27.77
C GLY A 462 -10.02 0.01 27.55
N ASP A 463 -10.73 -0.29 28.64
CA ASP A 463 -11.94 -1.13 28.62
C ASP A 463 -13.12 -0.48 27.87
N ASN A 464 -13.11 0.86 27.72
CA ASN A 464 -14.13 1.62 27.00
C ASN A 464 -13.78 1.84 25.53
N MET A 465 -12.73 1.19 25.01
CA MET A 465 -12.31 1.35 23.63
C MET A 465 -13.35 0.74 22.67
N GLN A 466 -13.88 1.57 21.77
CA GLN A 466 -14.78 1.15 20.72
C GLN A 466 -14.04 1.16 19.38
N VAL A 467 -14.16 0.05 18.66
CA VAL A 467 -13.56 -0.09 17.33
C VAL A 467 -14.62 -0.64 16.40
N GLY A 468 -14.80 0.02 15.27
CA GLY A 468 -15.69 -0.45 14.23
C GLY A 468 -15.11 -0.28 12.84
N LEU A 469 -15.47 -1.20 11.97
CA LEU A 469 -15.26 -1.14 10.54
C LEU A 469 -16.57 -0.69 9.89
N TYR A 470 -16.49 0.35 9.09
CA TYR A 470 -17.62 1.03 8.48
C TYR A 470 -17.48 1.08 6.97
N GLN A 471 -18.61 1.25 6.30
CA GLN A 471 -18.74 1.52 4.88
C GLN A 471 -19.29 2.93 4.69
N TRP A 472 -18.65 3.74 3.87
CA TRP A 472 -19.16 5.04 3.47
C TRP A 472 -20.13 4.88 2.30
N CYS A 473 -21.39 5.30 2.50
CA CYS A 473 -22.40 5.30 1.44
C CYS A 473 -22.48 6.67 0.78
N SER A 474 -21.94 6.80 -0.44
CA SER A 474 -21.94 8.06 -1.20
C SER A 474 -23.33 8.49 -1.68
N VAL A 475 -24.28 7.56 -1.77
CA VAL A 475 -25.68 7.86 -2.13
C VAL A 475 -26.43 8.45 -0.94
N LYS A 476 -26.32 7.82 0.23
CA LYS A 476 -27.01 8.22 1.47
C LYS A 476 -26.25 9.27 2.28
N LYS A 477 -24.97 9.51 1.96
CA LYS A 477 -24.05 10.42 2.66
C LYS A 477 -23.93 10.09 4.14
N SER A 478 -23.78 8.81 4.43
CA SER A 478 -23.79 8.24 5.79
C SER A 478 -22.73 7.16 5.96
N ALA A 479 -22.30 6.97 7.20
CA ALA A 479 -21.50 5.83 7.61
C ALA A 479 -22.41 4.66 8.02
N GLU A 480 -22.29 3.53 7.32
CA GLU A 480 -22.98 2.29 7.67
C GLU A 480 -21.98 1.36 8.37
N ILE A 481 -22.32 0.84 9.54
CA ILE A 481 -21.48 -0.11 10.27
C ILE A 481 -21.45 -1.45 9.54
N ILE A 482 -20.25 -2.00 9.31
CA ILE A 482 -20.07 -3.38 8.84
C ILE A 482 -19.99 -4.30 10.05
N ILE A 483 -19.10 -3.97 11.01
CA ILE A 483 -18.85 -4.77 12.21
C ILE A 483 -18.17 -3.89 13.27
N ASN A 484 -18.52 -4.04 14.56
CA ASN A 484 -17.81 -3.44 15.69
C ASN A 484 -17.33 -4.51 16.67
N LEU A 485 -16.43 -4.18 17.61
CA LEU A 485 -15.98 -5.11 18.65
C LEU A 485 -17.10 -5.51 19.62
N GLN A 486 -18.05 -4.62 19.88
CA GLN A 486 -19.13 -4.79 20.85
C GLN A 486 -20.15 -5.86 20.46
N GLY A 487 -20.21 -6.26 19.19
CA GLY A 487 -21.12 -7.33 18.73
C GLY A 487 -22.47 -6.83 18.22
N ASP A 488 -22.71 -5.51 18.22
CA ASP A 488 -23.91 -4.94 17.62
C ASP A 488 -23.75 -4.92 16.09
N GLU A 489 -24.31 -5.93 15.43
CA GLU A 489 -24.72 -5.78 14.04
C GLU A 489 -25.93 -4.84 14.03
N GLN A 490 -25.74 -3.66 13.45
CA GLN A 490 -26.70 -2.56 13.29
C GLN A 490 -27.18 -1.85 14.58
N GLU A 491 -26.52 -0.74 14.90
CA GLU A 491 -27.25 0.50 15.24
C GLU A 491 -26.52 1.71 14.63
N VAL A 492 -27.28 2.52 13.90
CA VAL A 492 -26.80 3.49 12.91
C VAL A 492 -26.41 4.81 13.57
N LEU A 493 -25.18 5.28 13.37
CA LEU A 493 -24.82 6.68 13.57
C LEU A 493 -25.61 7.55 12.56
N GLY A 494 -26.52 8.35 13.10
CA GLY A 494 -27.42 9.33 12.47
C GLY A 494 -27.32 9.56 10.96
N LYS A 495 -28.45 9.33 10.26
CA LYS A 495 -28.72 9.92 8.95
C LYS A 495 -28.70 11.44 9.08
N LEU A 496 -28.11 12.15 8.11
CA LEU A 496 -28.33 13.59 7.94
C LEU A 496 -29.79 13.80 7.51
N SER A 497 -30.72 13.94 8.47
CA SER A 497 -32.08 14.39 8.19
C SER A 497 -32.10 15.91 8.03
N GLU A 498 -32.52 16.34 6.83
CA GLU A 498 -33.29 17.55 6.54
C GLU A 498 -32.73 18.90 7.02
N VAL A 499 -32.17 19.64 6.05
CA VAL A 499 -32.07 21.11 6.13
C VAL A 499 -33.49 21.66 6.08
N PRO A 500 -33.91 22.56 7.00
CA PRO A 500 -35.21 23.22 6.89
C PRO A 500 -35.18 24.14 5.66
N GLU A 501 -36.06 23.90 4.70
CA GLU A 501 -36.42 24.95 3.73
C GLU A 501 -37.17 26.05 4.48
N GLU A 502 -36.75 27.28 4.20
CA GLU A 502 -37.31 28.51 4.76
C GLU A 502 -38.82 28.61 4.52
N GLY A 503 -39.53 28.92 5.60
CA GLY A 503 -40.88 29.47 5.65
C GLY A 503 -41.01 30.31 6.90
#